data_AF-A0A8H3GXI3-F1
#
_entry.id   AF-A0A8H3GXI3-F1
#
_cell.length_a   1.000
_cell.length_b   1.000
_cell.length_c   1.000
_cell.angle_alpha   90.00
_cell.angle_beta   90.00
_cell.angle_gamma   90.00
#
_symmetry.space_group_name_H-M   'P 1'
#
loop_
_entity.id
_entity.type
_entity.pdbx_description
1 polymer ?
#
loop_
_entity_poly.entity_id
_entity_poly.type
_entity_poly.pdbx_seq_one_letter_code
_entity_poly.pdbx_strand_id
1 'polypeptide(L)'
;MDNYRPKASLGFKFEYGNQPDSEDPKDYIDLSVTQLLYTVNTVHDLYYHYGFDEDAGNFQHDNYGRGGEGGDGDAIIVHSQDGSGFNNAIFMTPPDGQHGRLRPYLWDTANPYRDCTLDTGIVIHKLTHGLSTRLTGGRTNSGCLGWGESGGLGEGWGNFFALMIRSVEESGDFPMGSWVSNKPGGIRYNLYSTVSYLFAAIG
;
A
#
# COMPACT_ATOMS: atom_id res chain seq x y z
N MET A 1 -12.40 -8.35 18.58
CA MET A 1 -11.42 -8.67 17.52
C MET A 1 -10.15 -9.10 18.21
N ASP A 2 -9.86 -10.41 18.22
CA ASP A 2 -8.71 -11.00 18.92
C ASP A 2 -7.62 -11.44 17.93
N ASN A 3 -7.31 -10.58 16.96
CA ASN A 3 -6.22 -10.83 16.01
C ASN A 3 -4.87 -10.54 16.68
N TYR A 4 -3.88 -11.39 16.36
CA TYR A 4 -2.52 -11.25 16.85
C TYR A 4 -1.88 -9.93 16.42
N ARG A 5 -1.12 -9.33 17.32
CA ARG A 5 -0.20 -8.22 17.06
C ARG A 5 0.92 -8.28 18.10
N PRO A 6 2.17 -8.00 17.73
CA PRO A 6 3.28 -7.97 18.68
C PRO A 6 2.97 -6.98 19.79
N LYS A 7 3.28 -7.36 21.03
CA LYS A 7 3.21 -6.48 22.19
C LYS A 7 4.63 -6.10 22.57
N ALA A 8 4.99 -4.84 22.35
CA ALA A 8 6.26 -4.28 22.82
C ALA A 8 5.98 -3.02 23.65
N SER A 9 6.87 -2.71 24.60
CA SER A 9 7.06 -1.31 25.02
C SER A 9 7.62 -0.54 23.81
N LEU A 10 7.51 0.80 23.78
CA LEU A 10 7.87 1.69 22.64
C LEU A 10 9.35 1.63 22.15
N GLY A 11 10.08 0.53 22.37
CA GLY A 11 11.32 0.20 21.70
C GLY A 11 11.06 -0.50 20.36
N PHE A 12 10.89 0.28 19.29
CA PHE A 12 10.97 -0.24 17.92
C PHE A 12 12.44 -0.51 17.54
N LYS A 13 13.08 -1.47 18.23
CA LYS A 13 14.39 -1.97 17.83
C LYS A 13 14.20 -3.23 17.00
N PHE A 14 13.78 -3.04 15.75
CA PHE A 14 13.87 -4.08 14.73
C PHE A 14 15.13 -3.79 13.92
N GLU A 15 16.20 -4.52 14.22
CA GLU A 15 17.40 -4.48 13.39
C GLU A 15 17.05 -5.15 12.06
N TYR A 16 17.10 -4.37 10.98
CA TYR A 16 16.95 -4.89 9.62
C TYR A 16 18.21 -5.69 9.27
N GLY A 17 18.13 -7.00 9.43
CA GLY A 17 19.01 -7.96 8.77
C GLY A 17 18.52 -8.29 7.36
N ASN A 18 19.27 -9.14 6.64
CA ASN A 18 18.89 -9.64 5.32
C ASN A 18 17.40 -10.02 5.30
N GLN A 19 16.67 -9.61 4.25
CA GLN A 19 15.28 -10.01 4.01
C GLN A 19 15.15 -11.52 4.28
N PRO A 20 14.06 -11.98 4.93
CA PRO A 20 13.87 -13.40 5.26
C PRO A 20 13.51 -14.21 4.01
N ASP A 21 14.30 -14.09 2.94
CA ASP A 21 14.16 -14.81 1.68
C ASP A 21 14.33 -16.33 1.85
N SER A 22 14.75 -16.79 3.04
CA SER A 22 14.99 -18.19 3.38
C SER A 22 14.12 -18.71 4.54
N GLU A 23 13.20 -17.91 5.09
CA GLU A 23 12.35 -18.30 6.22
C GLU A 23 10.88 -18.45 5.78
N ASP A 24 10.08 -19.24 6.50
CA ASP A 24 8.63 -19.28 6.26
C ASP A 24 8.02 -17.95 6.74
N PRO A 25 7.14 -17.29 5.95
CA PRO A 25 6.46 -16.07 6.38
C PRO A 25 5.86 -16.07 7.77
N LYS A 26 5.36 -17.23 8.22
CA LYS A 26 4.77 -17.34 9.56
C LYS A 26 5.79 -17.18 10.69
N ASP A 27 7.05 -17.51 10.43
CA ASP A 27 8.12 -17.45 11.43
C ASP A 27 8.53 -15.99 11.73
N TYR A 28 8.23 -15.05 10.83
CA TYR A 28 8.54 -13.62 10.99
C TYR A 28 7.31 -12.70 11.02
N ILE A 29 6.15 -13.19 11.51
CA ILE A 29 4.90 -12.40 11.56
C ILE A 29 5.05 -11.05 12.31
N ASP A 30 5.91 -10.98 13.34
CA ASP A 30 6.16 -9.74 14.09
C ASP A 30 6.84 -8.66 13.24
N LEU A 31 7.79 -9.07 12.39
CA LEU A 31 8.43 -8.19 11.42
C LEU A 31 7.40 -7.70 10.40
N SER A 32 6.59 -8.62 9.87
CA SER A 32 5.55 -8.32 8.89
C SER A 32 4.53 -7.28 9.39
N VAL A 33 4.00 -7.47 10.60
CA VAL A 33 3.07 -6.54 11.23
C VAL A 33 3.73 -5.18 11.50
N THR A 34 4.98 -5.18 11.95
CA THR A 34 5.71 -3.94 12.25
C THR A 34 6.03 -3.16 10.97
N GLN A 35 6.47 -3.83 9.91
CA GLN A 35 6.75 -3.20 8.62
C GLN A 35 5.51 -2.53 8.04
N LEU A 36 4.34 -3.19 8.11
CA LEU A 36 3.08 -2.56 7.71
C LEU A 36 2.76 -1.34 8.55
N LEU A 37 2.87 -1.44 9.88
CA LEU A 37 2.60 -0.33 10.77
C LEU A 37 3.47 0.88 10.41
N TYR A 38 4.79 0.67 10.25
CA TYR A 38 5.73 1.70 9.86
C TYR A 38 5.38 2.33 8.50
N THR A 39 5.14 1.49 7.48
CA THR A 39 4.90 1.96 6.12
C THR A 39 3.60 2.74 6.02
N VAL A 40 2.51 2.23 6.61
CA VAL A 40 1.19 2.88 6.58
C VAL A 40 1.23 4.23 7.27
N ASN A 41 1.85 4.33 8.46
CA ASN A 41 1.92 5.61 9.18
C ASN A 41 2.85 6.61 8.47
N THR A 42 3.99 6.14 7.92
CA THR A 42 4.91 7.03 7.18
C THR A 42 4.26 7.60 5.93
N VAL A 43 3.51 6.78 5.19
CA VAL A 43 2.77 7.20 3.99
C VAL A 43 1.59 8.09 4.35
N HIS A 44 0.89 7.80 5.46
CA HIS A 44 -0.14 8.68 5.99
C HIS A 44 0.42 10.08 6.25
N ASP A 45 1.51 10.18 7.00
CA ASP A 45 2.12 11.47 7.35
C ASP A 45 2.64 12.21 6.11
N LEU A 46 3.17 11.48 5.13
CA LEU A 46 3.56 12.04 3.84
C LEU A 46 2.36 12.62 3.09
N TYR A 47 1.25 11.87 2.98
CA TYR A 47 0.05 12.36 2.30
C TYR A 47 -0.58 13.53 3.04
N TYR A 48 -0.59 13.48 4.38
CA TYR A 48 -1.02 14.60 5.22
C TYR A 48 -0.23 15.86 4.92
N HIS A 49 1.10 15.76 4.84
CA HIS A 49 1.97 16.89 4.50
C HIS A 49 1.63 17.54 3.15
N TYR A 50 1.11 16.76 2.20
CA TYR A 50 0.67 17.24 0.88
C TYR A 50 -0.84 17.53 0.80
N GLY A 51 -1.54 17.64 1.93
CA GLY A 51 -2.93 18.10 1.99
C GLY A 51 -3.99 17.01 1.94
N PHE A 52 -3.63 15.73 2.12
CA PHE A 52 -4.59 14.69 2.44
C PHE A 52 -4.85 14.68 3.95
N ASP A 53 -5.50 15.75 4.41
CA ASP A 53 -5.87 16.00 5.79
C ASP A 53 -7.30 15.51 6.11
N GLU A 54 -7.81 15.86 7.28
CA GLU A 54 -9.13 15.44 7.74
C GLU A 54 -10.26 15.94 6.82
N ASP A 55 -10.19 17.19 6.34
CA ASP A 55 -11.22 17.73 5.44
C ASP A 55 -11.16 17.13 4.05
N ALA A 56 -9.96 16.76 3.59
CA ALA A 56 -9.75 15.98 2.37
C ALA A 56 -10.21 14.51 2.48
N GLY A 57 -10.61 14.06 3.67
CA GLY A 57 -11.11 12.71 3.94
C GLY A 57 -9.98 11.68 4.03
N ASN A 58 -8.95 11.98 4.81
CA ASN A 58 -7.91 11.03 5.16
C ASN A 58 -8.42 9.90 6.09
N PHE A 59 -7.53 8.99 6.50
CA PHE A 59 -7.90 7.85 7.35
C PHE A 59 -7.29 8.01 8.75
N GLN A 60 -8.10 8.43 9.71
CA GLN A 60 -7.67 8.68 11.08
C GLN A 60 -8.67 8.11 12.09
N HIS A 61 -8.17 7.63 13.23
CA HIS A 61 -9.08 7.20 14.30
C HIS A 61 -9.65 8.40 15.05
N ASP A 62 -8.86 9.46 15.18
CA ASP A 62 -9.22 10.70 15.85
C ASP A 62 -8.73 11.86 14.96
N ASN A 63 -9.64 12.75 14.62
CA ASN A 63 -9.42 13.93 13.78
C ASN A 63 -9.05 15.16 14.61
N TYR A 64 -9.04 15.05 15.94
CA TYR A 64 -8.71 16.12 16.88
C TYR A 64 -9.57 17.38 16.68
N GLY A 65 -10.81 17.20 16.22
CA GLY A 65 -11.72 18.29 15.88
C GLY A 65 -11.31 19.13 14.65
N ARG A 66 -10.43 18.61 13.77
CA ARG A 66 -9.92 19.34 12.61
C ARG A 66 -10.78 19.25 11.34
N GLY A 67 -11.79 18.38 11.30
CA GLY A 67 -12.64 18.24 10.10
C GLY A 67 -13.03 16.79 9.80
N GLY A 68 -13.47 16.54 8.55
CA GLY A 68 -13.88 15.22 8.08
C GLY A 68 -15.39 14.94 8.09
N GLU A 69 -15.86 14.02 7.25
CA GLU A 69 -17.25 13.53 7.25
C GLU A 69 -17.38 12.31 8.14
N GLY A 70 -18.43 12.26 8.96
CA GLY A 70 -18.55 11.20 9.97
C GLY A 70 -17.65 11.41 11.19
N GLY A 71 -16.61 12.26 11.07
CA GLY A 71 -15.69 12.59 12.15
C GLY A 71 -14.64 11.50 12.36
N ASP A 72 -14.41 11.17 13.62
CA ASP A 72 -13.45 10.17 14.07
C ASP A 72 -13.83 8.74 13.64
N GLY A 73 -12.84 7.85 13.60
CA GLY A 73 -13.07 6.41 13.62
C GLY A 73 -12.93 5.70 12.28
N ASP A 74 -12.15 6.22 11.34
CA ASP A 74 -12.00 5.62 10.01
C ASP A 74 -10.56 5.18 9.66
N ALA A 75 -9.68 5.11 10.66
CA ALA A 75 -8.33 4.57 10.56
C ALA A 75 -8.26 3.26 9.74
N ILE A 76 -7.16 3.10 9.00
CA ILE A 76 -6.94 1.93 8.15
C ILE A 76 -6.80 0.66 9.01
N ILE A 77 -7.61 -0.35 8.71
CA ILE A 77 -7.43 -1.71 9.23
C ILE A 77 -6.45 -2.44 8.31
N VAL A 78 -5.33 -2.90 8.87
CA VAL A 78 -4.31 -3.69 8.18
C VAL A 78 -4.34 -5.15 8.61
N HIS A 79 -4.35 -6.06 7.63
CA HIS A 79 -4.20 -7.49 7.84
C HIS A 79 -2.88 -7.95 7.20
N SER A 80 -1.85 -8.13 8.02
CA SER A 80 -0.60 -8.77 7.59
C SER A 80 -0.86 -10.23 7.22
N GLN A 81 -0.19 -10.70 6.15
CA GLN A 81 -0.28 -12.08 5.65
C GLN A 81 -1.72 -12.60 5.53
N ASP A 82 -2.62 -11.78 5.00
CA ASP A 82 -4.05 -12.10 4.97
C ASP A 82 -4.29 -13.38 4.15
N GLY A 83 -4.89 -14.39 4.79
CA GLY A 83 -5.08 -15.73 4.23
C GLY A 83 -6.26 -15.86 3.26
N SER A 84 -6.92 -14.77 2.88
CA SER A 84 -8.04 -14.80 1.93
C SER A 84 -7.60 -14.91 0.46
N GLY A 85 -6.30 -14.86 0.18
CA GLY A 85 -5.75 -15.03 -1.16
C GLY A 85 -4.23 -15.18 -1.19
N PHE A 86 -3.69 -15.25 -2.41
CA PHE A 86 -2.26 -15.23 -2.71
C PHE A 86 -1.97 -14.29 -3.88
N ASN A 87 -0.71 -13.92 -4.06
CA ASN A 87 -0.17 -13.20 -5.22
C ASN A 87 -0.85 -11.87 -5.53
N ASN A 88 -1.34 -11.18 -4.50
CA ASN A 88 -2.00 -9.90 -4.64
C ASN A 88 -1.96 -9.12 -3.31
N ALA A 89 -2.50 -7.90 -3.35
CA ALA A 89 -2.87 -7.13 -2.18
C ALA A 89 -4.13 -6.33 -2.52
N ILE A 90 -5.00 -6.10 -1.54
CA ILE A 90 -6.25 -5.34 -1.76
C ILE A 90 -6.31 -4.18 -0.78
N PHE A 91 -6.76 -3.02 -1.27
CA PHE A 91 -7.23 -1.93 -0.43
C PHE A 91 -8.71 -1.68 -0.73
N MET A 92 -9.54 -1.68 0.31
CA MET A 92 -10.94 -1.25 0.19
C MET A 92 -11.06 0.17 0.71
N THR A 93 -11.59 1.05 -0.13
CA THR A 93 -11.79 2.47 0.19
C THR A 93 -13.28 2.80 0.25
N PRO A 94 -13.95 2.60 1.39
CA PRO A 94 -15.31 3.13 1.56
C PRO A 94 -15.28 4.67 1.64
N PRO A 95 -16.46 5.32 1.55
CA PRO A 95 -16.58 6.75 1.82
C PRO A 95 -16.01 7.14 3.18
N ASP A 96 -15.75 8.43 3.36
CA ASP A 96 -15.28 9.02 4.61
C ASP A 96 -16.13 8.63 5.83
N GLY A 97 -15.46 8.50 6.98
CA GLY A 97 -16.06 7.97 8.23
C GLY A 97 -16.18 6.45 8.31
N GLN A 98 -15.67 5.70 7.31
CA GLN A 98 -15.60 4.23 7.34
C GLN A 98 -14.16 3.74 7.14
N HIS A 99 -13.79 2.72 7.92
CA HIS A 99 -12.45 2.13 7.87
C HIS A 99 -12.04 1.68 6.47
N GLY A 100 -10.95 2.26 5.96
CA GLY A 100 -10.17 1.64 4.89
C GLY A 100 -9.65 0.28 5.32
N ARG A 101 -9.48 -0.67 4.39
CA ARG A 101 -8.94 -1.99 4.73
C ARG A 101 -7.86 -2.44 3.75
N LEU A 102 -6.64 -2.55 4.25
CA LEU A 102 -5.47 -3.04 3.53
C LEU A 102 -5.21 -4.51 3.88
N ARG A 103 -5.12 -5.35 2.85
CA ARG A 103 -4.90 -6.81 2.93
C ARG A 103 -3.81 -7.24 1.95
N PRO A 104 -2.52 -7.14 2.31
CA PRO A 104 -1.43 -7.79 1.60
C PRO A 104 -1.45 -9.30 1.83
N TYR A 105 -1.22 -10.07 0.76
CA TYR A 105 -1.20 -11.53 0.80
C TYR A 105 0.22 -12.09 0.77
N LEU A 106 0.35 -13.38 1.02
CA LEU A 106 1.56 -14.11 0.65
C LEU A 106 1.63 -14.32 -0.87
N TRP A 107 2.83 -14.43 -1.40
CA TRP A 107 3.08 -14.72 -2.81
C TRP A 107 3.80 -16.06 -2.94
N ASP A 108 3.16 -17.00 -3.61
CA ASP A 108 3.66 -18.37 -3.82
C ASP A 108 4.53 -18.50 -5.09
N THR A 109 4.99 -17.37 -5.63
CA THR A 109 5.84 -17.31 -6.83
C THR A 109 7.32 -17.65 -6.57
N ALA A 110 7.69 -17.85 -5.31
CA ALA A 110 9.02 -18.24 -4.84
C ALA A 110 8.91 -19.32 -3.76
N ASN A 111 10.02 -20.00 -3.48
CA ASN A 111 10.13 -20.94 -2.37
C ASN A 111 11.34 -20.57 -1.50
N PRO A 112 11.15 -20.17 -0.23
CA PRO A 112 9.86 -19.98 0.46
C PRO A 112 8.99 -18.87 -0.15
N TYR A 113 7.71 -18.83 0.24
CA TYR A 113 6.76 -17.80 -0.20
C TYR A 113 7.24 -16.41 0.21
N ARG A 114 6.97 -15.40 -0.60
CA ARG A 114 7.33 -14.01 -0.29
C ARG A 114 6.18 -13.29 0.39
N ASP A 115 6.48 -12.55 1.44
CA ASP A 115 5.49 -11.77 2.18
C ASP A 115 5.32 -10.38 1.53
N CYS A 116 4.13 -10.11 0.96
CA CYS A 116 3.84 -8.83 0.30
C CYS A 116 3.98 -7.62 1.22
N THR A 117 3.89 -7.79 2.53
CA THR A 117 4.09 -6.67 3.49
C THR A 117 5.48 -6.06 3.40
N LEU A 118 6.49 -6.83 2.98
CA LEU A 118 7.87 -6.38 2.85
C LEU A 118 8.12 -5.69 1.50
N ASP A 119 7.22 -5.85 0.53
CA ASP A 119 7.26 -5.07 -0.72
C ASP A 119 6.56 -3.73 -0.52
N THR A 120 7.34 -2.77 -0.05
CA THR A 120 6.89 -1.40 0.22
C THR A 120 6.23 -0.76 -1.01
N GLY A 121 6.65 -1.12 -2.23
CA GLY A 121 6.04 -0.61 -3.46
C GLY A 121 4.58 -1.05 -3.62
N ILE A 122 4.28 -2.32 -3.37
CA ILE A 122 2.89 -2.82 -3.42
C ILE A 122 2.05 -2.20 -2.29
N VAL A 123 2.61 -2.05 -1.08
CA VAL A 123 1.91 -1.43 0.05
C VAL A 123 1.54 0.03 -0.25
N ILE A 124 2.49 0.83 -0.72
CA ILE A 124 2.25 2.24 -1.11
C ILE A 124 1.23 2.32 -2.25
N HIS A 125 1.34 1.47 -3.27
CA HIS A 125 0.38 1.41 -4.36
C HIS A 125 -1.05 1.21 -3.83
N LYS A 126 -1.23 0.30 -2.86
CA LYS A 126 -2.54 0.02 -2.28
C LYS A 126 -3.04 1.16 -1.39
N LEU A 127 -2.17 1.82 -0.61
CA LEU A 127 -2.52 3.04 0.12
C LEU A 127 -2.93 4.19 -0.82
N THR A 128 -2.32 4.25 -2.00
CA THR A 128 -2.67 5.25 -3.03
C THR A 128 -4.08 5.05 -3.59
N HIS A 129 -4.61 3.82 -3.64
CA HIS A 129 -6.04 3.65 -3.95
C HIS A 129 -6.93 4.30 -2.88
N GLY A 130 -6.51 4.30 -1.61
CA GLY A 130 -7.15 5.05 -0.54
C GLY A 130 -7.21 6.54 -0.87
N LEU A 131 -6.04 7.13 -1.10
CA LEU A 131 -5.86 8.54 -1.48
C LEU A 131 -6.70 8.92 -2.70
N SER A 132 -6.49 8.23 -3.83
CA SER A 132 -7.11 8.61 -5.10
C SER A 132 -8.62 8.45 -5.07
N THR A 133 -9.14 7.43 -4.38
CA THR A 133 -10.59 7.19 -4.29
C THR A 133 -11.28 8.19 -3.36
N ARG A 134 -10.65 8.58 -2.24
CA ARG A 134 -11.22 9.63 -1.36
C ARG A 134 -11.20 11.01 -2.03
N LEU A 135 -10.16 11.34 -2.79
CA LEU A 135 -10.05 12.64 -3.45
C LEU A 135 -10.94 12.75 -4.71
N THR A 136 -11.01 11.70 -5.52
CA THR A 136 -11.70 11.77 -6.83
C THR A 136 -13.21 11.75 -6.64
N GLY A 137 -13.88 12.86 -6.99
CA GLY A 137 -15.33 12.99 -6.82
C GLY A 137 -15.75 13.35 -5.39
N GLY A 138 -14.78 13.61 -4.51
CA GLY A 138 -15.00 14.01 -3.12
C GLY A 138 -15.11 12.84 -2.14
N ARG A 139 -14.72 13.09 -0.90
CA ARG A 139 -14.56 12.10 0.19
C ARG A 139 -15.78 11.21 0.47
N THR A 140 -16.98 11.64 0.09
CA THR A 140 -18.24 10.91 0.29
C THR A 140 -18.59 9.96 -0.85
N ASN A 141 -17.82 9.95 -1.94
CA ASN A 141 -18.13 9.19 -3.14
C ASN A 141 -16.95 8.32 -3.61
N SER A 142 -16.94 7.05 -3.18
CA SER A 142 -15.92 6.08 -3.61
C SER A 142 -16.16 5.44 -4.99
N GLY A 143 -17.16 5.88 -5.74
CA GLY A 143 -17.55 5.26 -7.02
C GLY A 143 -16.77 5.77 -8.24
N CYS A 144 -15.91 6.77 -8.08
CA CYS A 144 -15.39 7.55 -9.21
C CYS A 144 -14.24 6.89 -9.99
N LEU A 145 -13.58 5.87 -9.42
CA LEU A 145 -12.45 5.16 -10.03
C LEU A 145 -12.74 3.66 -10.24
N GLY A 146 -14.02 3.27 -10.29
CA GLY A 146 -14.42 1.85 -10.24
C GLY A 146 -14.20 1.05 -11.53
N TRP A 147 -14.08 1.69 -12.70
CA TRP A 147 -14.05 0.96 -13.98
C TRP A 147 -13.47 1.78 -15.13
N GLY A 148 -13.08 1.09 -16.21
CA GLY A 148 -12.66 1.69 -17.48
C GLY A 148 -11.41 2.56 -17.33
N GLU A 149 -11.39 3.67 -18.07
CA GLU A 149 -10.24 4.59 -18.08
C GLU A 149 -9.95 5.18 -16.69
N SER A 150 -10.98 5.53 -15.90
CA SER A 150 -10.77 6.07 -14.56
C SER A 150 -10.20 5.04 -13.59
N GLY A 151 -10.62 3.78 -13.69
CA GLY A 151 -9.99 2.68 -12.94
C GLY A 151 -8.53 2.44 -13.35
N GLY A 152 -8.24 2.53 -14.66
CA GLY A 152 -6.87 2.47 -15.18
C GLY A 152 -5.97 3.59 -14.64
N LEU A 153 -6.49 4.82 -14.54
CA LEU A 153 -5.80 5.93 -13.89
C LEU A 153 -5.56 5.66 -12.40
N GLY A 154 -6.52 5.07 -11.70
CA GLY A 154 -6.38 4.61 -10.31
C GLY A 154 -5.21 3.65 -10.10
N GLU A 155 -5.08 2.63 -10.96
CA GLU A 155 -3.92 1.72 -10.97
C GLU A 155 -2.61 2.43 -11.34
N GLY A 156 -2.68 3.37 -12.28
CA GLY A 156 -1.54 4.18 -12.74
C GLY A 156 -0.97 5.07 -11.63
N TRP A 157 -1.81 5.83 -10.94
CA TRP A 157 -1.40 6.65 -9.79
C TRP A 157 -0.79 5.81 -8.68
N GLY A 158 -1.36 4.63 -8.39
CA GLY A 158 -0.78 3.71 -7.42
C GLY A 158 0.65 3.31 -7.75
N ASN A 159 0.95 3.03 -9.03
CA ASN A 159 2.33 2.74 -9.45
C ASN A 159 3.22 3.99 -9.37
N PHE A 160 2.72 5.14 -9.83
CA PHE A 160 3.47 6.40 -9.83
C PHE A 160 3.92 6.80 -8.41
N PHE A 161 3.00 6.82 -7.43
CA PHE A 161 3.33 7.15 -6.05
C PHE A 161 4.26 6.13 -5.42
N ALA A 162 4.04 4.83 -5.66
CA ALA A 162 4.93 3.78 -5.18
C ALA A 162 6.37 3.96 -5.68
N LEU A 163 6.54 4.28 -6.97
CA LEU A 163 7.85 4.53 -7.55
C LEU A 163 8.48 5.81 -7.03
N MET A 164 7.73 6.92 -7.03
CA MET A 164 8.23 8.22 -6.59
C MET A 164 8.71 8.18 -5.15
N ILE A 165 7.92 7.60 -4.23
CA ILE A 165 8.23 7.57 -2.80
C ILE A 165 9.41 6.66 -2.48
N ARG A 166 9.56 5.53 -3.19
CA ARG A 166 10.65 4.58 -2.93
C ARG A 166 11.91 4.84 -3.76
N SER A 167 11.89 5.79 -4.69
CA SER A 167 13.03 6.02 -5.57
C SER A 167 14.21 6.55 -4.77
N VAL A 168 15.34 5.85 -4.88
CA VAL A 168 16.64 6.29 -4.36
C VAL A 168 17.58 6.76 -5.46
N GLU A 169 17.13 6.64 -6.72
CA GLU A 169 17.85 7.05 -7.91
C GLU A 169 17.06 8.14 -8.63
N GLU A 170 17.78 9.06 -9.31
CA GLU A 170 17.15 10.14 -10.08
C GLU A 170 16.57 9.66 -11.41
N SER A 171 17.08 8.56 -11.97
CA SER A 171 16.66 8.02 -13.26
C SER A 171 16.95 6.52 -13.36
N GLY A 172 16.06 5.78 -14.02
CA GLY A 172 16.24 4.35 -14.27
C GLY A 172 14.97 3.71 -14.81
N ASP A 173 15.05 2.40 -15.04
CA ASP A 173 13.92 1.57 -15.42
C ASP A 173 13.41 0.82 -14.20
N PHE A 174 12.18 1.12 -13.76
CA PHE A 174 11.68 0.63 -12.49
C PHE A 174 10.57 -0.41 -12.67
N PRO A 175 10.75 -1.65 -12.17
CA PRO A 175 9.69 -2.65 -12.12
C PRO A 175 8.80 -2.43 -10.88
N MET A 176 7.52 -2.79 -10.99
CA MET A 176 6.64 -2.91 -9.82
C MET A 176 6.54 -4.37 -9.38
N GLY A 177 6.68 -4.61 -8.07
CA GLY A 177 6.48 -5.93 -7.46
C GLY A 177 7.46 -7.01 -7.93
N SER A 178 8.67 -6.65 -8.40
CA SER A 178 9.64 -7.62 -8.93
C SER A 178 10.08 -8.65 -7.90
N TRP A 179 10.28 -8.23 -6.65
CA TRP A 179 10.63 -9.13 -5.57
C TRP A 179 9.45 -10.07 -5.24
N VAL A 180 8.27 -9.60 -4.84
CA VAL A 180 7.15 -10.51 -4.50
C VAL A 180 6.72 -11.44 -5.62
N SER A 181 6.82 -10.99 -6.87
CA SER A 181 6.41 -11.79 -8.04
C SER A 181 7.48 -12.75 -8.55
N ASN A 182 8.69 -12.66 -8.01
CA ASN A 182 9.84 -13.42 -8.48
C ASN A 182 10.11 -13.26 -9.98
N LYS A 183 9.86 -12.06 -10.50
CA LYS A 183 10.03 -11.69 -11.90
C LYS A 183 10.89 -10.43 -11.97
N PRO A 184 12.07 -10.48 -12.61
CA PRO A 184 12.93 -9.30 -12.74
C PRO A 184 12.19 -8.09 -13.36
N GLY A 185 11.30 -8.32 -14.33
CA GLY A 185 10.47 -7.27 -14.95
C GLY A 185 9.27 -6.80 -14.14
N GLY A 186 8.98 -7.43 -13.00
CA GLY A 186 7.81 -7.14 -12.19
C GLY A 186 6.49 -7.65 -12.77
N ILE A 187 5.39 -7.05 -12.30
CA ILE A 187 4.02 -7.47 -12.62
C ILE A 187 3.34 -6.63 -13.69
N ARG A 188 4.00 -5.57 -14.17
CA ARG A 188 3.48 -4.69 -15.24
C ARG A 188 4.05 -5.15 -16.58
N TYR A 189 3.38 -4.78 -17.67
CA TYR A 189 3.77 -5.21 -19.01
C TYR A 189 5.14 -4.65 -19.42
N ASN A 190 5.42 -3.39 -19.09
CA ASN A 190 6.70 -2.73 -19.29
C ASN A 190 7.24 -2.16 -17.98
N LEU A 191 8.55 -1.93 -17.95
CA LEU A 191 9.19 -1.12 -16.91
C LEU A 191 8.77 0.35 -17.06
N TYR A 192 8.69 1.05 -15.93
CA TYR A 192 8.54 2.51 -15.97
C TYR A 192 9.89 3.11 -16.34
N SER A 193 9.94 3.78 -17.49
CA SER A 193 11.18 4.28 -18.09
C SER A 193 10.96 5.67 -18.70
N THR A 194 12.02 6.46 -18.76
CA THR A 194 12.06 7.70 -19.55
C THR A 194 12.42 7.45 -21.02
N VAL A 195 12.82 6.22 -21.38
CA VAL A 195 13.18 5.83 -22.75
C VAL A 195 11.93 5.45 -23.53
N SER A 196 11.66 6.19 -24.60
CA SER A 196 10.39 6.21 -25.33
C SER A 196 10.10 4.98 -26.21
N TYR A 197 11.03 4.03 -26.35
CA TYR A 197 10.80 2.81 -27.14
C TYR A 197 10.06 1.68 -26.38
N LEU A 198 9.75 1.88 -25.09
CA LEU A 198 9.10 0.89 -24.22
C LEU A 198 7.65 1.22 -23.85
N PHE A 199 7.06 2.31 -24.33
CA PHE A 199 5.64 2.61 -24.07
C PHE A 199 4.73 1.82 -25.03
N ALA A 200 4.40 0.58 -24.66
CA ALA A 200 3.10 0.03 -25.04
C ALA A 200 2.07 0.56 -24.04
N ALA A 201 1.23 1.47 -24.52
CA ALA A 201 0.12 2.03 -23.75
C ALA A 201 -0.80 0.92 -23.23
N ILE A 202 -1.24 1.15 -22.00
CA ILE A 202 -2.35 0.54 -21.29
C ILE A 202 -3.51 0.25 -22.27
N GLY A 203 -3.90 -1.02 -22.38
CA GLY A 203 -5.05 -1.51 -23.13
C GLY A 203 -5.57 -2.78 -22.47
#